data_AF-A0A4P5U4N1-F1
#
_entry.id   AF-A0A4P5U4N1-F1
#
_cell.length_a   1.000
_cell.length_b   1.000
_cell.length_c   1.000
_cell.angle_alpha   90.00
_cell.angle_beta   90.00
_cell.angle_gamma   90.00
#
_symmetry.space_group_name_H-M   'P 1'
#
loop_
_entity.id
_entity.type
_entity.pdbx_description
1 polymer ?
#
loop_
_entity_poly.entity_id
_entity_poly.type
_entity_poly.pdbx_seq_one_letter_code
_entity_poly.pdbx_strand_id
1 'polypeptide(L)'
;MKKVNKLYYFFFCLVFLVSLPISHAKEIVEPDRQSVRQLGKTDFDRMADHEIRENIQSLKTLMVKLYKRNPSELKKSTSEDPEKMVNWVFNGNHNWNFEAINNAQGTDAIYLTFSEDYKGDKVLPFIVGIYTMLIKAHGGKKEFYLFDSVDPQMLYNASRNIETAVWKLSNAKDSSGKSFLLANEINEKESNLSFEREFGKIIGRTDFLAFTLSEKTERSITRIIQNVMTGLFIPI
;
A
#
# COMPACT_ATOMS: atom_id res chain seq x y z
N MET A 1 13.84 37.24 74.85
CA MET A 1 14.76 37.38 73.69
C MET A 1 14.38 36.35 72.64
N LYS A 2 14.04 36.82 71.44
CA LYS A 2 13.70 36.01 70.25
C LYS A 2 14.98 35.48 69.59
N LYS A 3 14.91 34.27 69.03
CA LYS A 3 15.50 33.77 67.74
C LYS A 3 16.08 32.37 67.92
N VAL A 4 16.03 31.42 66.98
CA VAL A 4 15.34 31.21 65.69
C VAL A 4 15.54 29.70 65.47
N ASN A 5 14.46 28.92 65.34
CA ASN A 5 14.55 27.51 64.95
C ASN A 5 14.77 27.44 63.44
N LYS A 6 15.84 26.76 63.02
CA LYS A 6 16.13 26.43 61.62
C LYS A 6 15.22 25.28 61.20
N LEU A 7 14.07 25.62 60.60
CA LEU A 7 13.12 24.67 60.03
C LEU A 7 13.52 24.42 58.57
N TYR A 8 14.19 23.30 58.30
CA TYR A 8 14.35 22.79 56.94
C TYR A 8 13.06 22.05 56.55
N TYR A 9 12.27 22.63 55.65
CA TYR A 9 11.19 21.93 54.96
C TYR A 9 11.81 21.01 53.91
N PHE A 10 11.79 19.70 54.15
CA PHE A 10 12.01 18.70 53.10
C PHE A 10 10.64 18.35 52.52
N PHE A 11 10.39 18.80 51.29
CA PHE A 11 9.16 18.56 50.55
C PHE A 11 9.17 17.10 50.07
N PHE A 12 8.50 16.21 50.79
CA PHE A 12 8.31 14.82 50.37
C PHE A 12 7.10 14.76 49.43
N CYS A 13 7.35 14.87 48.11
CA CYS A 13 6.35 14.56 47.10
C CYS A 13 6.10 13.05 47.09
N LEU A 14 5.03 12.61 47.75
CA LEU A 14 4.53 11.25 47.70
C LEU A 14 3.90 11.01 46.31
N VAL A 15 4.67 10.47 45.37
CA VAL A 15 4.14 9.96 44.10
C VAL A 15 3.46 8.62 44.40
N PHE A 16 2.13 8.61 44.42
CA PHE A 16 1.36 7.37 44.38
C PHE A 16 1.55 6.72 43.00
N LEU A 17 2.43 5.72 42.93
CA LEU A 17 2.48 4.76 41.83
C LEU A 17 1.22 3.90 41.89
N VAL A 18 0.20 4.26 41.12
CA VAL A 18 -0.91 3.36 40.79
C VAL A 18 -0.36 2.34 39.80
N SER A 19 -0.02 1.14 40.28
CA SER A 19 0.30 0.00 39.44
C SER A 19 -0.98 -0.50 38.76
N LEU A 20 -1.24 0.01 37.56
CA LEU A 20 -2.18 -0.63 36.65
C LEU A 20 -1.61 -2.01 36.28
N PRO A 21 -2.38 -3.11 36.39
CA PRO A 21 -1.92 -4.40 35.90
C PRO A 21 -1.78 -4.28 34.38
N ILE A 22 -0.55 -4.47 33.89
CA ILE A 22 -0.28 -4.67 32.46
C ILE A 22 -0.97 -5.99 32.11
N SER A 23 -2.19 -5.89 31.57
CA SER A 23 -2.78 -7.00 30.83
C SER A 23 -1.83 -7.30 29.69
N HIS A 24 -1.10 -8.40 29.81
CA HIS A 24 -0.42 -8.99 28.68
C HIS A 24 -1.48 -9.23 27.62
N ALA A 25 -1.48 -8.42 26.57
CA ALA A 25 -2.22 -8.73 25.37
C ALA A 25 -1.65 -10.08 24.91
N LYS A 26 -2.40 -11.15 25.18
CA LYS A 26 -2.12 -12.48 24.66
C LYS A 26 -2.18 -12.34 23.16
N GLU A 27 -1.01 -12.35 22.54
CA GLU A 27 -0.85 -12.38 21.10
C GLU A 27 -1.66 -13.59 20.59
N ILE A 28 -2.75 -13.34 19.88
CA ILE A 28 -3.50 -14.39 19.21
C ILE A 28 -2.82 -14.61 17.86
N VAL A 29 -1.62 -15.19 17.90
CA VAL A 29 -1.14 -15.96 16.74
C VAL A 29 -1.75 -17.34 16.90
N GLU A 30 -2.81 -17.60 16.13
CA GLU A 30 -3.23 -18.98 15.88
C GLU A 30 -2.02 -19.75 15.31
N PRO A 31 -1.67 -20.92 15.85
CA PRO A 31 -0.63 -21.74 15.26
C PRO A 31 -1.16 -22.31 13.94
N ASP A 32 -0.92 -21.57 12.86
CA ASP A 32 -1.39 -21.88 11.52
C ASP A 32 -0.73 -23.18 11.00
N ARG A 33 -1.47 -23.95 10.19
CA ARG A 33 -1.03 -25.14 9.45
C ARG A 33 0.17 -24.87 8.51
N GLN A 34 0.68 -23.65 8.49
CA GLN A 34 1.92 -23.20 7.83
C GLN A 34 3.21 -23.61 8.56
N SER A 35 3.15 -24.12 9.79
CA SER A 35 4.33 -24.44 10.61
C SER A 35 5.34 -25.36 9.92
N VAL A 36 4.89 -26.33 9.12
CA VAL A 36 5.77 -27.25 8.37
C VAL A 36 6.45 -26.57 7.18
N ARG A 37 5.81 -25.56 6.56
CA ARG A 37 6.35 -24.79 5.42
C ARG A 37 7.28 -23.66 5.85
N GLN A 38 7.27 -23.26 7.12
CA GLN A 38 8.11 -22.19 7.65
C GLN A 38 9.52 -22.64 8.06
N LEU A 39 9.81 -23.95 8.07
CA LEU A 39 11.09 -24.51 8.55
C LEU A 39 12.31 -24.16 7.68
N GLY A 40 12.10 -23.65 6.45
CA GLY A 40 13.18 -23.25 5.53
C GLY A 40 13.18 -21.77 5.10
N LYS A 41 12.29 -20.93 5.65
CA LYS A 41 12.21 -19.49 5.31
C LYS A 41 13.02 -18.65 6.30
N THR A 42 13.77 -17.67 5.79
CA THR A 42 14.40 -16.65 6.63
C THR A 42 13.34 -15.69 7.21
N ASP A 43 13.69 -14.94 8.25
CA ASP A 43 12.76 -13.94 8.81
C ASP A 43 12.41 -12.83 7.80
N PHE A 44 13.32 -12.51 6.88
CA PHE A 44 13.08 -11.55 5.80
C PHE A 44 12.08 -12.09 4.77
N ASP A 45 12.11 -13.39 4.47
CA ASP A 45 11.12 -14.02 3.58
C ASP A 45 9.72 -13.91 4.18
N ARG A 46 9.60 -14.15 5.49
CA ARG A 46 8.33 -14.02 6.22
C ARG A 46 7.85 -12.57 6.25
N MET A 47 8.78 -11.63 6.38
CA MET A 47 8.46 -10.19 6.34
C MET A 47 7.94 -9.79 4.95
N ALA A 48 8.59 -10.23 3.87
CA ALA A 48 8.12 -9.98 2.51
C ALA A 48 6.76 -10.62 2.23
N ASP A 49 6.54 -11.87 2.67
CA ASP A 49 5.23 -12.54 2.61
C ASP A 49 4.12 -11.75 3.32
N HIS A 50 4.45 -11.16 4.47
CA HIS A 50 3.50 -10.37 5.24
C HIS A 50 3.23 -9.02 4.56
N GLU A 51 4.29 -8.36 4.10
CA GLU A 51 4.24 -7.09 3.37
C GLU A 51 3.29 -7.16 2.17
N ILE A 52 3.53 -8.11 1.27
CA ILE A 52 2.78 -8.19 0.02
C ILE A 52 1.32 -8.58 0.26
N ARG A 53 1.06 -9.46 1.23
CA ARG A 53 -0.29 -9.85 1.64
C ARG A 53 -1.08 -8.65 2.15
N GLU A 54 -0.48 -7.86 3.03
CA GLU A 54 -1.10 -6.67 3.59
C GLU A 54 -1.32 -5.58 2.53
N ASN A 55 -0.43 -5.46 1.56
CA ASN A 55 -0.62 -4.57 0.42
C ASN A 55 -1.75 -5.00 -0.49
N ILE A 56 -1.88 -6.30 -0.77
CA ILE A 56 -3.00 -6.84 -1.52
C ILE A 56 -4.33 -6.55 -0.81
N GLN A 57 -4.35 -6.62 0.53
CA GLN A 57 -5.54 -6.27 1.31
C GLN A 57 -5.87 -4.77 1.24
N SER A 58 -4.86 -3.90 1.31
CA SER A 58 -5.04 -2.47 1.06
C SER A 58 -5.52 -2.19 -0.37
N LEU A 59 -5.04 -2.92 -1.39
CA LEU A 59 -5.51 -2.79 -2.77
C LEU A 59 -6.97 -3.21 -2.95
N LYS A 60 -7.41 -4.31 -2.34
CA LYS A 60 -8.84 -4.71 -2.30
C LYS A 60 -9.69 -3.58 -1.71
N THR A 61 -9.24 -3.01 -0.59
CA THR A 61 -9.92 -1.90 0.09
C THR A 61 -9.99 -0.66 -0.81
N LEU A 62 -8.88 -0.30 -1.46
CA LEU A 62 -8.82 0.81 -2.41
C LEU A 62 -9.76 0.60 -3.60
N MET A 63 -9.81 -0.60 -4.18
CA MET A 63 -10.67 -0.91 -5.31
C MET A 63 -12.16 -0.75 -4.96
N VAL A 64 -12.60 -1.28 -3.81
CA VAL A 64 -13.97 -1.07 -3.32
C VAL A 64 -14.27 0.43 -3.18
N LYS A 65 -13.37 1.19 -2.55
CA LYS A 65 -13.55 2.63 -2.34
C LYS A 65 -13.59 3.41 -3.65
N LEU A 66 -12.73 3.06 -4.62
CA LEU A 66 -12.69 3.70 -5.92
C LEU A 66 -13.99 3.45 -6.68
N TYR A 67 -14.53 2.23 -6.67
CA TYR A 67 -15.83 1.96 -7.31
C TYR A 67 -17.00 2.65 -6.62
N LYS A 68 -17.02 2.68 -5.28
CA LYS A 68 -18.05 3.43 -4.54
C LYS A 68 -18.00 4.93 -4.85
N ARG A 69 -16.80 5.48 -5.05
CA ARG A 69 -16.59 6.89 -5.39
C ARG A 69 -16.79 7.19 -6.88
N ASN A 70 -16.66 6.19 -7.74
CA ASN A 70 -16.78 6.28 -9.20
C ASN A 70 -17.78 5.23 -9.73
N PRO A 71 -19.07 5.30 -9.35
CA PRO A 71 -20.05 4.27 -9.72
C PRO A 71 -20.27 4.16 -11.24
N SER A 72 -19.98 5.22 -12.01
CA SER A 72 -20.02 5.17 -13.47
C SER A 72 -18.96 4.25 -14.06
N GLU A 73 -17.80 4.10 -13.41
CA GLU A 73 -16.74 3.20 -13.87
C GLU A 73 -17.13 1.74 -13.64
N LEU A 74 -17.71 1.43 -12.47
CA LEU A 74 -18.20 0.08 -12.16
C LEU A 74 -19.25 -0.39 -13.20
N LYS A 75 -20.19 0.49 -13.55
CA LYS A 75 -21.25 0.21 -14.53
C LYS A 75 -20.74 -0.14 -15.92
N LYS A 76 -19.49 0.21 -16.27
CA LYS A 76 -18.87 -0.19 -17.54
C LYS A 76 -18.41 -1.65 -17.54
N SER A 77 -18.20 -2.22 -16.35
CA SER A 77 -17.75 -3.60 -16.17
C SER A 77 -18.90 -4.53 -15.78
N THR A 78 -19.79 -4.09 -14.88
CA THR A 78 -20.86 -4.94 -14.34
C THR A 78 -22.00 -4.13 -13.70
N SER A 79 -23.16 -4.77 -13.52
CA SER A 79 -24.30 -4.26 -12.75
C SER A 79 -24.29 -4.74 -11.29
N GLU A 80 -23.32 -5.55 -10.91
CA GLU A 80 -23.13 -6.07 -9.55
C GLU A 80 -22.59 -4.99 -8.59
N ASP A 81 -22.57 -5.32 -7.29
CA ASP A 81 -21.98 -4.45 -6.27
C ASP A 81 -20.43 -4.36 -6.38
N PRO A 82 -19.82 -3.28 -5.84
CA PRO A 82 -18.36 -3.14 -5.83
C PRO A 82 -17.64 -4.35 -5.24
N GLU A 83 -18.17 -4.92 -4.16
CA GLU A 83 -17.57 -6.05 -3.44
C GLU A 83 -17.47 -7.32 -4.29
N LYS A 84 -18.50 -7.65 -5.08
CA LYS A 84 -18.47 -8.77 -6.03
C LYS A 84 -17.50 -8.53 -7.17
N MET A 85 -17.42 -7.30 -7.70
CA MET A 85 -16.43 -6.94 -8.72
C MET A 85 -15.01 -7.13 -8.17
N VAL A 86 -14.72 -6.64 -6.97
CA VAL A 86 -13.42 -6.83 -6.31
C VAL A 86 -13.13 -8.31 -6.07
N ASN A 87 -14.11 -9.07 -5.59
CA ASN A 87 -13.95 -10.52 -5.40
C ASN A 87 -13.62 -11.23 -6.72
N TRP A 88 -14.30 -10.87 -7.82
CA TRP A 88 -14.03 -11.41 -9.15
C TRP A 88 -12.61 -11.06 -9.61
N VAL A 89 -12.15 -9.82 -9.44
CA VAL A 89 -10.80 -9.38 -9.84
C VAL A 89 -9.69 -10.06 -9.03
N PHE A 90 -9.87 -10.29 -7.74
CA PHE A 90 -8.80 -10.82 -6.89
C PHE A 90 -8.80 -12.34 -6.75
N ASN A 91 -9.96 -12.98 -6.91
CA ASN A 91 -10.14 -14.42 -6.69
C ASN A 91 -10.60 -15.17 -7.96
N GLY A 92 -10.75 -14.48 -9.09
CA GLY A 92 -11.09 -15.08 -10.37
C GLY A 92 -9.90 -15.79 -11.04
N ASN A 93 -10.21 -16.68 -11.97
CA ASN A 93 -9.21 -17.45 -12.72
C ASN A 93 -8.79 -16.77 -14.04
N HIS A 94 -8.44 -15.48 -13.97
CA HIS A 94 -7.99 -14.69 -15.13
C HIS A 94 -6.48 -14.40 -15.06
N ASN A 95 -5.77 -14.88 -14.03
CA ASN A 95 -4.33 -14.74 -13.92
C ASN A 95 -3.80 -13.29 -13.96
N TRP A 96 -4.63 -12.31 -13.61
CA TRP A 96 -4.38 -10.88 -13.76
C TRP A 96 -4.17 -10.41 -15.23
N ASN A 97 -4.68 -11.19 -16.19
CA ASN A 97 -4.78 -10.84 -17.59
C ASN A 97 -6.26 -10.60 -17.91
N PHE A 98 -6.60 -9.36 -18.27
CA PHE A 98 -7.97 -8.96 -18.53
C PHE A 98 -8.06 -8.38 -19.94
N GLU A 99 -8.85 -9.02 -20.80
CA GLU A 99 -9.06 -8.55 -22.18
C GLU A 99 -9.64 -7.13 -22.23
N ALA A 100 -10.48 -6.75 -21.24
CA ALA A 100 -11.06 -5.42 -21.13
C ALA A 100 -10.03 -4.28 -21.06
N ILE A 101 -8.80 -4.58 -20.64
CA ILE A 101 -7.67 -3.63 -20.59
C ILE A 101 -6.54 -4.06 -21.54
N ASN A 102 -6.85 -4.83 -22.58
CA ASN A 102 -5.88 -5.38 -23.54
C ASN A 102 -4.75 -6.19 -22.87
N ASN A 103 -5.05 -6.86 -21.76
CA ASN A 103 -4.07 -7.58 -20.94
C ASN A 103 -2.91 -6.71 -20.43
N ALA A 104 -3.09 -5.39 -20.37
CA ALA A 104 -2.09 -4.47 -19.84
C ALA A 104 -1.77 -4.80 -18.38
N GLN A 105 -0.50 -4.68 -18.00
CA GLN A 105 0.01 -4.89 -16.65
C GLN A 105 1.02 -3.81 -16.28
N GLY A 106 1.40 -3.76 -15.01
CA GLY A 106 2.38 -2.81 -14.49
C GLY A 106 2.03 -1.37 -14.83
N THR A 107 3.05 -0.62 -15.26
CA THR A 107 2.93 0.80 -15.61
C THR A 107 2.05 1.05 -16.82
N ASP A 108 1.97 0.11 -17.78
CA ASP A 108 1.14 0.26 -18.98
C ASP A 108 -0.35 0.25 -18.61
N ALA A 109 -0.74 -0.60 -17.68
CA ALA A 109 -2.10 -0.58 -17.13
C ALA A 109 -2.38 0.73 -16.38
N ILE A 110 -1.42 1.22 -15.58
CA ILE A 110 -1.60 2.51 -14.88
C ILE A 110 -1.74 3.66 -15.91
N TYR A 111 -0.96 3.66 -16.98
CA TYR A 111 -1.10 4.65 -18.06
C TYR A 111 -2.46 4.57 -18.74
N LEU A 112 -3.00 3.36 -18.95
CA LEU A 112 -4.31 3.17 -19.58
C LEU A 112 -5.45 3.84 -18.77
N THR A 113 -5.38 3.84 -17.44
CA THR A 113 -6.32 4.60 -16.58
C THR A 113 -6.42 6.06 -16.98
N PHE A 114 -5.27 6.69 -17.27
CA PHE A 114 -5.14 8.11 -17.60
C PHE A 114 -5.16 8.39 -19.11
N SER A 115 -5.50 7.41 -19.94
CA SER A 115 -5.70 7.61 -21.38
C SER A 115 -7.11 8.16 -21.64
N GLU A 116 -7.22 9.23 -22.42
CA GLU A 116 -8.52 9.74 -22.86
C GLU A 116 -9.20 8.79 -23.85
N ASP A 117 -8.43 8.07 -24.67
CA ASP A 117 -8.95 7.14 -25.68
C ASP A 117 -9.58 5.90 -25.05
N TYR A 118 -9.10 5.50 -23.86
CA TYR A 118 -9.67 4.37 -23.14
C TYR A 118 -11.00 4.73 -22.47
N LYS A 119 -12.09 4.22 -23.04
CA LYS A 119 -13.47 4.47 -22.55
C LYS A 119 -14.00 3.42 -21.57
N GLY A 120 -13.26 2.33 -21.35
CA GLY A 120 -13.63 1.28 -20.41
C GLY A 120 -13.57 1.72 -18.94
N ASP A 121 -13.75 0.75 -18.04
CA ASP A 121 -13.59 0.93 -16.60
C ASP A 121 -12.14 1.30 -16.28
N LYS A 122 -11.93 2.51 -15.75
CA LYS A 122 -10.62 3.07 -15.41
C LYS A 122 -10.08 2.60 -14.04
N VAL A 123 -10.93 2.09 -13.16
CA VAL A 123 -10.53 1.54 -11.85
C VAL A 123 -9.80 0.21 -12.03
N LEU A 124 -10.29 -0.65 -12.93
CA LEU A 124 -9.67 -1.94 -13.22
C LEU A 124 -8.18 -1.84 -13.60
N PRO A 125 -7.79 -1.12 -14.67
CA PRO A 125 -6.38 -1.03 -15.07
C PRO A 125 -5.50 -0.35 -14.01
N PHE A 126 -6.06 0.56 -13.20
CA PHE A 126 -5.32 1.21 -12.13
C PHE A 126 -4.90 0.21 -11.04
N ILE A 127 -5.86 -0.61 -10.58
CA ILE A 127 -5.60 -1.63 -9.55
C ILE A 127 -4.76 -2.78 -10.10
N VAL A 128 -5.04 -3.25 -11.32
CA VAL A 128 -4.26 -4.31 -11.97
C VAL A 128 -2.81 -3.87 -12.16
N GLY A 129 -2.57 -2.63 -12.58
CA GLY A 129 -1.24 -2.08 -12.76
C GLY A 129 -0.43 -2.06 -11.47
N ILE A 130 -1.00 -1.56 -10.36
CA ILE A 130 -0.31 -1.55 -9.07
C ILE A 130 -0.08 -2.97 -8.56
N TYR A 131 -1.09 -3.84 -8.61
CA TYR A 131 -0.95 -5.22 -8.17
C TYR A 131 0.17 -5.96 -8.91
N THR A 132 0.12 -5.96 -10.24
CA THR A 132 1.08 -6.71 -11.06
C THR A 132 2.49 -6.14 -10.96
N MET A 133 2.62 -4.82 -10.78
CA MET A 133 3.88 -4.17 -10.47
C MET A 133 4.45 -4.64 -9.12
N LEU A 134 3.64 -4.68 -8.06
CA LEU A 134 4.08 -5.18 -6.76
C LEU A 134 4.50 -6.65 -6.84
N ILE A 135 3.74 -7.50 -7.53
CA ILE A 135 4.14 -8.90 -7.74
C ILE A 135 5.46 -9.02 -8.50
N LYS A 136 5.67 -8.18 -9.52
CA LYS A 136 6.93 -8.15 -10.28
C LYS A 136 8.11 -7.74 -9.39
N ALA A 137 7.95 -6.71 -8.57
CA ALA A 137 8.97 -6.29 -7.60
C ALA A 137 9.35 -7.39 -6.59
N HIS A 138 8.41 -8.30 -6.32
CA HIS A 138 8.58 -9.47 -5.46
C HIS A 138 9.08 -10.72 -6.22
N GLY A 139 9.65 -10.56 -7.42
CA GLY A 139 10.24 -11.66 -8.19
C GLY A 139 9.26 -12.40 -9.11
N GLY A 140 8.03 -11.91 -9.28
CA GLY A 140 7.11 -12.34 -10.34
C GLY A 140 6.47 -13.72 -10.21
N LYS A 141 6.70 -14.45 -9.11
CA LYS A 141 6.14 -15.80 -8.90
C LYS A 141 4.85 -15.75 -8.08
N LYS A 142 3.81 -16.48 -8.54
CA LYS A 142 2.47 -16.55 -7.91
C LYS A 142 2.37 -17.55 -6.76
N GLU A 143 3.39 -18.37 -6.55
CA GLU A 143 3.48 -19.30 -5.42
C GLU A 143 4.66 -18.87 -4.54
N PHE A 144 4.36 -18.49 -3.29
CA PHE A 144 5.24 -17.90 -2.30
C PHE A 144 6.31 -18.86 -1.75
N TYR A 145 7.03 -19.55 -2.64
CA TYR A 145 8.14 -20.41 -2.31
C TYR A 145 9.43 -19.81 -2.89
N LEU A 146 10.27 -19.36 -1.95
CA LEU A 146 11.65 -18.90 -2.13
C LEU A 146 11.81 -17.54 -2.80
N PHE A 147 11.88 -16.52 -1.95
CA PHE A 147 12.25 -15.13 -2.24
C PHE A 147 13.77 -14.90 -2.31
N ASP A 148 14.57 -15.91 -2.66
CA ASP A 148 16.04 -15.82 -2.82
C ASP A 148 16.51 -14.78 -3.89
N SER A 149 15.60 -13.99 -4.47
CA SER A 149 15.87 -13.07 -5.58
C SER A 149 15.09 -11.75 -5.55
N VAL A 150 14.50 -11.35 -4.40
CA VAL A 150 13.88 -10.01 -4.31
C VAL A 150 14.97 -8.95 -4.37
N ASP A 151 14.92 -8.12 -5.42
CA ASP A 151 15.83 -7.01 -5.60
C ASP A 151 15.33 -5.78 -4.83
N PRO A 152 16.08 -5.28 -3.83
CA PRO A 152 15.74 -4.05 -3.10
C PRO A 152 15.44 -2.86 -4.03
N GLN A 153 16.13 -2.76 -5.18
CA GLN A 153 15.91 -1.69 -6.13
C GLN A 153 14.53 -1.78 -6.79
N MET A 154 14.02 -2.99 -7.06
CA MET A 154 12.70 -3.18 -7.66
C MET A 154 11.58 -2.80 -6.68
N LEU A 155 11.73 -3.12 -5.40
CA LEU A 155 10.80 -2.67 -4.36
C LEU A 155 10.81 -1.14 -4.22
N TYR A 156 11.99 -0.53 -4.19
CA TYR A 156 12.11 0.93 -4.16
C TYR A 156 11.46 1.58 -5.40
N ASN A 157 11.72 1.05 -6.60
CA ASN A 157 11.10 1.55 -7.83
C ASN A 157 9.57 1.39 -7.79
N ALA A 158 9.05 0.29 -7.26
CA ALA A 158 7.62 0.10 -7.06
C ALA A 158 7.03 1.16 -6.11
N SER A 159 7.71 1.47 -4.98
CA SER A 159 7.24 2.49 -4.04
C SER A 159 7.13 3.87 -4.70
N ARG A 160 8.15 4.28 -5.48
CA ARG A 160 8.17 5.54 -6.23
C ARG A 160 7.13 5.58 -7.35
N ASN A 161 6.91 4.45 -8.03
CA ASN A 161 5.89 4.34 -9.07
C ASN A 161 4.48 4.47 -8.48
N ILE A 162 4.23 3.91 -7.29
CA ILE A 162 2.94 4.06 -6.60
C ILE A 162 2.73 5.52 -6.20
N GLU A 163 3.74 6.22 -5.67
CA GLU A 163 3.64 7.67 -5.43
C GLU A 163 3.30 8.45 -6.70
N THR A 164 3.94 8.12 -7.83
CA THR A 164 3.65 8.73 -9.13
C THR A 164 2.22 8.44 -9.59
N ALA A 165 1.73 7.22 -9.38
CA ALA A 165 0.35 6.84 -9.69
C ALA A 165 -0.66 7.61 -8.82
N VAL A 166 -0.37 7.81 -7.53
CA VAL A 166 -1.21 8.59 -6.59
C VAL A 166 -1.23 10.07 -6.94
N TRP A 167 -0.07 10.63 -7.31
CA TRP A 167 0.01 12.00 -7.79
C TRP A 167 -0.79 12.18 -9.09
N LYS A 168 -0.65 11.27 -10.06
CA LYS A 168 -1.48 11.27 -11.29
C LYS A 168 -2.96 11.12 -10.97
N LEU A 169 -3.35 10.24 -10.05
CA LEU A 169 -4.74 10.08 -9.62
C LEU A 169 -5.35 11.40 -9.10
N SER A 170 -4.54 12.22 -8.43
CA SER A 170 -4.99 13.50 -7.87
C SER A 170 -4.93 14.66 -8.87
N ASN A 171 -3.97 14.65 -9.81
CA ASN A 171 -3.63 15.81 -10.63
C ASN A 171 -3.95 15.65 -12.12
N ALA A 172 -4.01 14.43 -12.66
CA ALA A 172 -4.27 14.22 -14.08
C ALA A 172 -5.73 14.57 -14.42
N LYS A 173 -5.89 15.40 -15.45
CA LYS A 173 -7.17 15.84 -15.99
C LYS A 173 -7.27 15.47 -17.45
N ASP A 174 -8.49 15.18 -17.90
CA ASP A 174 -8.80 15.07 -19.32
C ASP A 174 -8.86 16.46 -19.99
N SER A 175 -9.05 16.46 -21.31
CA SER A 175 -9.22 17.65 -22.15
C SER A 175 -10.38 18.56 -21.74
N SER A 176 -11.33 18.06 -20.94
CA SER A 176 -12.43 18.85 -20.35
C SER A 176 -12.09 19.43 -18.96
N GLY A 177 -10.91 19.15 -18.43
CA GLY A 177 -10.48 19.58 -17.10
C GLY A 177 -10.98 18.68 -15.97
N LYS A 178 -11.57 17.52 -16.27
CA LYS A 178 -12.11 16.58 -15.27
C LYS A 178 -11.08 15.52 -14.88
N SER A 179 -11.06 15.13 -13.60
CA SER A 179 -10.23 13.99 -13.16
C SER A 179 -10.67 12.68 -13.81
N PHE A 180 -9.72 11.83 -14.17
CA PHE A 180 -9.97 10.48 -14.69
C PHE A 180 -10.68 9.57 -13.68
N LEU A 181 -10.35 9.70 -12.39
CA LEU A 181 -10.98 9.03 -11.27
C LEU A 181 -11.10 10.00 -10.10
N LEU A 182 -12.21 9.94 -9.38
CA LEU A 182 -12.42 10.65 -8.12
C LEU A 182 -11.85 9.82 -6.97
N ALA A 183 -10.97 10.40 -6.16
CA ALA A 183 -10.38 9.75 -5.00
C ALA A 183 -10.50 10.65 -3.76
N ASN A 184 -9.39 11.27 -3.34
CA ASN A 184 -9.39 12.21 -2.23
C ASN A 184 -10.26 13.45 -2.56
N GLU A 185 -10.89 14.01 -1.54
CA GLU A 185 -11.60 15.28 -1.62
C GLU A 185 -11.15 16.15 -0.45
N ILE A 186 -10.69 17.37 -0.74
CA ILE A 186 -10.41 18.38 0.27
C ILE A 186 -11.34 19.54 -0.06
N ASN A 187 -12.33 19.80 0.79
CA ASN A 187 -13.20 20.95 0.70
C ASN A 187 -13.17 21.75 2.02
N GLU A 188 -13.79 22.93 2.06
CA GLU A 188 -13.76 23.82 3.23
C GLU A 188 -14.41 23.23 4.49
N LYS A 189 -15.26 22.19 4.35
CA LYS A 189 -16.00 21.57 5.46
C LYS A 189 -15.40 20.24 5.91
N GLU A 190 -14.92 19.42 4.98
CA GLU A 190 -14.40 18.08 5.26
C GLU A 190 -13.27 17.69 4.29
N SER A 191 -12.32 16.90 4.79
CA SER A 191 -11.21 16.35 4.03
C SER A 191 -11.21 14.83 4.10
N ASN A 192 -11.54 14.18 2.98
CA ASN A 192 -11.50 12.73 2.83
C ASN A 192 -10.14 12.29 2.28
N LEU A 193 -9.17 12.13 3.18
CA LEU A 193 -7.83 11.60 2.90
C LEU A 193 -7.74 10.08 3.07
N SER A 194 -8.87 9.39 3.02
CA SER A 194 -8.88 7.95 3.29
C SER A 194 -8.20 7.16 2.17
N PHE A 195 -8.16 7.64 0.93
CA PHE A 195 -7.39 6.99 -0.16
C PHE A 195 -5.90 7.21 0.06
N GLU A 196 -5.50 8.45 0.34
CA GLU A 196 -4.11 8.82 0.65
C GLU A 196 -3.53 7.92 1.76
N ARG A 197 -4.29 7.71 2.85
CA ARG A 197 -3.86 6.85 3.95
C ARG A 197 -3.64 5.39 3.54
N GLU A 198 -4.49 4.84 2.66
CA GLU A 198 -4.30 3.46 2.19
C GLU A 198 -3.12 3.34 1.21
N PHE A 199 -2.92 4.30 0.32
CA PHE A 199 -1.72 4.32 -0.53
C PHE A 199 -0.45 4.52 0.29
N GLY A 200 -0.47 5.40 1.28
CA GLY A 200 0.67 5.64 2.18
C GLY A 200 1.07 4.39 2.96
N LYS A 201 0.12 3.52 3.33
CA LYS A 201 0.43 2.21 3.92
C LYS A 201 1.21 1.33 2.94
N ILE A 202 0.76 1.24 1.68
CA ILE A 202 1.43 0.43 0.66
C ILE A 202 2.83 0.98 0.39
N ILE A 203 2.95 2.27 0.12
CA ILE A 203 4.24 2.94 -0.13
C ILE A 203 5.18 2.71 1.04
N GLY A 204 4.75 3.00 2.27
CA GLY A 204 5.60 2.88 3.45
C GLY A 204 6.06 1.44 3.72
N ARG A 205 5.19 0.45 3.54
CA ARG A 205 5.53 -0.98 3.69
C ARG A 205 6.57 -1.43 2.68
N THR A 206 6.36 -1.09 1.40
CA THR A 206 7.25 -1.52 0.31
C THR A 206 8.59 -0.80 0.36
N ASP A 207 8.59 0.49 0.68
CA ASP A 207 9.80 1.30 0.82
C ASP A 207 10.64 0.84 2.03
N PHE A 208 9.98 0.54 3.16
CA PHE A 208 10.67 0.02 4.34
C PHE A 208 11.29 -1.35 4.07
N LEU A 209 10.56 -2.27 3.43
CA LEU A 209 11.10 -3.58 3.05
C LEU A 209 12.31 -3.43 2.10
N ALA A 210 12.24 -2.51 1.14
CA ALA A 210 13.37 -2.22 0.25
C ALA A 210 14.63 -1.85 1.05
N PHE A 211 14.53 -0.89 1.99
CA PHE A 211 15.68 -0.48 2.79
C PHE A 211 16.23 -1.61 3.66
N THR A 212 15.35 -2.32 4.36
CA THR A 212 15.72 -3.45 5.22
C THR A 212 16.44 -4.55 4.44
N LEU A 213 15.98 -4.88 3.23
CA LEU A 213 16.66 -5.86 2.37
C LEU A 213 17.97 -5.32 1.79
N SER A 214 18.05 -4.02 1.49
CA SER A 214 19.28 -3.39 1.00
C SER A 214 20.43 -3.48 2.01
N GLU A 215 20.12 -3.24 3.29
CA GLU A 215 21.08 -3.36 4.39
C GLU A 215 21.50 -4.83 4.57
N LYS A 216 20.54 -5.75 4.53
CA LYS A 216 20.80 -7.19 4.68
C LYS A 216 21.66 -7.77 3.55
N THR A 217 21.46 -7.29 2.32
CA THR A 217 22.16 -7.78 1.13
C THR A 217 23.43 -7.00 0.80
N GLU A 218 23.75 -5.96 1.58
CA GLU A 218 24.84 -5.01 1.32
C GLU A 218 24.76 -4.37 -0.08
N ARG A 219 23.55 -4.28 -0.64
CA ARG A 219 23.30 -3.66 -1.95
C ARG A 219 22.82 -2.25 -1.75
N SER A 220 23.49 -1.29 -2.37
CA SER A 220 23.04 0.10 -2.35
C SER A 220 21.79 0.28 -3.22
N ILE A 221 20.79 1.00 -2.70
CA ILE A 221 19.66 1.49 -3.50
C ILE A 221 20.08 2.78 -4.17
N THR A 222 20.01 2.82 -5.49
CA THR A 222 20.15 4.05 -6.26
C THR A 222 18.88 4.87 -6.06
N ARG A 223 19.00 5.94 -5.27
CA ARG A 223 17.90 6.89 -5.04
C ARG A 223 17.75 7.77 -6.27
N ILE A 224 16.76 7.45 -7.09
CA ILE A 224 16.35 8.30 -8.18
C ILE A 224 15.51 9.43 -7.56
N ILE A 225 16.08 10.63 -7.48
CA ILE A 225 15.32 11.84 -7.17
C ILE A 225 14.48 12.16 -8.41
N GLN A 226 13.35 11.50 -8.55
CA GLN A 226 12.34 11.89 -9.51
C GLN A 226 11.46 12.94 -8.86
N ASN A 227 11.37 14.11 -9.49
CA ASN A 227 10.26 15.00 -9.23
C ASN A 227 9.01 14.24 -9.65
N VAL A 228 8.16 13.87 -8.69
CA VAL A 228 6.85 13.24 -8.96
C VAL A 228 6.05 14.03 -10.01
N MET A 229 6.32 15.34 -10.10
CA MET A 229 5.82 16.25 -11.14
C MET A 229 6.12 15.84 -12.60
N THR A 230 7.16 15.04 -12.85
CA THR A 230 7.45 14.53 -14.20
C THR A 230 6.43 13.49 -14.65
N GLY A 231 5.75 12.81 -13.71
CA GLY A 231 4.71 11.82 -14.00
C GLY A 231 5.21 10.56 -14.73
N LEU A 232 6.52 10.33 -14.79
CA LEU A 232 7.14 9.20 -15.48
C LEU A 232 7.35 8.04 -14.51
N PHE A 233 7.00 6.83 -14.92
CA PHE A 233 7.30 5.64 -14.12
C PHE A 233 8.74 5.16 -14.36
N ILE A 234 9.33 4.61 -13.31
CA ILE A 234 10.64 3.98 -13.29
C ILE A 234 10.51 2.53 -13.78
N PRO A 235 11.50 2.01 -14.53
CA PRO A 235 11.54 0.60 -14.91
C PRO A 235 11.43 -0.33 -13.70
N ILE A 236 10.66 -1.40 -13.92
CA ILE A 236 10.43 -2.52 -13.00
C ILE A 236 10.44 -3.81 -13.79
#